data_AF-A0A949U221-F1
#
_entry.id   AF-A0A949U221-F1
#
_cell.length_a   1.000
_cell.length_b   1.000
_cell.length_c   1.000
_cell.angle_alpha   90.00
_cell.angle_beta   90.00
_cell.angle_gamma   90.00
#
_symmetry.space_group_name_H-M   'P 1'
#
loop_
_entity.id
_entity.type
_entity.pdbx_description
1 polymer ?
#
loop_
_entity_poly.entity_id
_entity_poly.type
_entity_poly.pdbx_seq_one_letter_code
_entity_poly.pdbx_strand_id
1 'polypeptide(L)' 'MRKLDKVNCPKCGREMDKGYVYSPEQILWTKSAKKTMFEFDYENLVGPSTFKFKKLSAYRCEDCKIAIFEYDNPI' A
#
# COMPACT_ATOMS: atom_id res chain seq x y z
N MET A 1 -9.75 16.45 -1.40
CA MET A 1 -8.68 15.55 -0.97
C MET A 1 -7.40 15.91 -1.71
N ARG A 2 -6.29 16.10 -1.00
CA ARG A 2 -4.96 16.20 -1.63
C ARG A 2 -4.53 14.77 -1.98
N LYS A 3 -4.27 14.50 -3.25
CA LYS A 3 -3.70 13.22 -3.72
C LYS A 3 -2.18 13.37 -3.68
N LEU A 4 -1.46 12.30 -3.34
CA LEU A 4 0.00 12.25 -3.56
C LEU A 4 0.32 12.62 -5.02
N ASP A 5 1.07 13.71 -5.20
CA ASP A 5 1.58 14.19 -6.49
C ASP A 5 3.09 14.42 -6.38
N LYS A 6 3.86 14.00 -7.38
CA LYS A 6 5.33 14.06 -7.44
C LYS A 6 6.04 13.54 -6.17
N VAL A 7 5.91 12.24 -5.92
CA VAL A 7 6.51 11.58 -4.75
C VAL A 7 7.96 11.18 -5.04
N ASN A 8 8.88 11.66 -4.21
CA ASN A 8 10.27 11.21 -4.21
C ASN A 8 10.48 10.10 -3.19
N CYS A 9 11.38 9.17 -3.48
CA CYS A 9 11.73 8.07 -2.62
C CYS A 9 12.31 8.60 -1.29
N PRO A 10 11.75 8.22 -0.12
CA PRO A 10 12.23 8.72 1.17
C PRO A 10 13.64 8.20 1.52
N LYS A 11 14.14 7.18 0.80
CA LYS A 11 15.46 6.60 1.02
C LYS A 11 16.55 7.17 0.11
N CYS A 12 16.27 7.39 -1.18
CA CYS A 12 17.28 7.84 -2.14
C CYS A 12 16.98 9.18 -2.83
N GLY A 13 15.83 9.81 -2.54
CA GLY A 13 15.45 11.12 -3.08
C GLY A 13 15.03 11.15 -4.55
N ARG A 14 15.18 10.04 -5.30
CA ARG A 14 14.76 9.95 -6.71
C ARG A 14 13.25 9.95 -6.87
N GLU A 15 12.78 10.47 -8.00
CA GLU A 15 11.37 10.42 -8.39
C GLU A 15 10.89 8.96 -8.46
N MET A 16 9.67 8.71 -7.98
CA MET A 16 9.07 7.38 -7.94
C MET A 16 8.11 7.16 -9.11
N ASP A 17 8.06 5.94 -9.63
CA ASP A 17 7.15 5.57 -10.70
C ASP A 17 5.73 5.47 -10.19
N LYS A 18 4.79 6.10 -10.91
CA LYS A 18 3.36 5.96 -10.64
C LYS A 18 2.85 4.61 -11.16
N GLY A 19 2.07 3.92 -10.35
CA GLY A 19 1.45 2.64 -10.68
C GLY A 19 0.28 2.31 -9.77
N TYR A 20 0.03 1.02 -9.60
CA TYR A 20 -1.06 0.51 -8.76
C TYR A 20 -0.59 -0.61 -7.84
N VAL A 21 -0.99 -0.55 -6.57
CA VAL A 21 -0.94 -1.68 -5.63
C VAL A 21 -2.27 -2.41 -5.71
N TYR A 22 -2.20 -3.74 -5.80
CA TYR A 22 -3.36 -4.60 -5.65
C TYR A 22 -2.91 -5.89 -4.97
N SER A 23 -3.84 -6.53 -4.29
CA SER A 23 -3.61 -7.82 -3.64
C SER A 23 -4.77 -8.75 -3.98
N PRO A 24 -4.50 -10.01 -4.35
CA PRO A 24 -5.56 -11.02 -4.45
C PRO A 24 -6.24 -11.27 -3.11
N GLU A 25 -5.44 -11.24 -2.04
CA GLU A 25 -5.89 -11.30 -0.64
C GLU A 25 -5.91 -9.89 -0.03
N GLN A 26 -5.99 -9.80 1.30
CA GLN A 26 -5.98 -8.52 2.01
C GLN A 26 -4.56 -8.05 2.39
N ILE A 27 -4.36 -6.74 2.39
CA ILE A 27 -3.18 -6.10 3.02
C ILE A 27 -3.64 -5.57 4.37
N LEU A 28 -3.05 -6.10 5.43
CA LEU A 28 -3.35 -5.73 6.81
C LEU A 28 -2.21 -4.92 7.42
N TRP A 29 -2.57 -4.01 8.33
CA TRP A 29 -1.65 -3.28 9.18
C TRP A 29 -1.83 -3.70 10.62
N THR A 30 -0.73 -3.89 11.34
CA THR A 30 -0.69 -4.16 12.78
C THR A 30 0.49 -3.42 13.40
N LYS A 31 0.38 -3.07 14.68
CA LYS A 31 1.49 -2.52 15.48
C LYS A 31 2.39 -3.60 16.09
N SER A 32 1.98 -4.87 16.02
CA SER A 32 2.70 -6.00 16.59
C SER A 32 3.61 -6.65 15.55
N ALA A 33 4.85 -6.94 15.94
CA ALA A 33 5.80 -7.72 15.14
C ALA A 33 5.72 -9.24 15.42
N LYS A 34 4.85 -9.67 16.34
CA LYS A 34 4.71 -11.08 16.70
C LYS A 34 3.98 -11.83 15.60
N LYS A 35 4.54 -12.98 15.19
CA LYS A 35 3.86 -13.90 14.26
C LYS A 35 2.89 -14.76 15.06
N THR A 36 1.62 -14.40 15.06
CA THR A 36 0.56 -15.16 15.71
C THR A 36 -0.42 -15.70 14.68
N MET A 37 -0.97 -16.89 14.93
CA MET A 37 -2.01 -17.48 14.08
C MET A 37 -3.31 -16.67 14.13
N PHE A 38 -3.57 -16.01 15.26
CA PHE A 38 -4.71 -15.12 15.44
C PHE A 38 -4.19 -13.76 15.89
N GLU A 39 -4.51 -12.74 15.10
CA GLU A 39 -4.26 -11.35 15.43
C GLU A 39 -5.61 -10.63 15.33
N PHE A 40 -5.98 -9.90 16.37
CA PHE A 40 -7.30 -9.26 16.48
C PHE A 40 -7.20 -7.73 16.43
N ASP A 41 -6.00 -7.17 16.59
CA ASP A 41 -5.72 -5.75 16.50
C ASP A 41 -5.05 -5.45 15.16
N TYR A 42 -5.86 -5.50 14.09
CA TYR A 42 -5.40 -5.19 12.74
C TYR A 42 -6.35 -4.21 12.05
N GLU A 43 -5.79 -3.44 11.14
CA GLU A 43 -6.51 -2.56 10.23
C GLU A 43 -6.41 -3.12 8.81
N ASN A 44 -7.52 -3.09 8.08
CA ASN A 44 -7.54 -3.51 6.68
C ASN A 44 -7.19 -2.32 5.77
N LEU A 45 -5.99 -2.33 5.19
CA LEU A 45 -5.55 -1.29 4.25
C LEU A 45 -6.07 -1.56 2.83
N VAL A 46 -6.05 -2.83 2.42
CA VAL A 46 -6.57 -3.25 1.11
C VAL A 46 -7.44 -4.47 1.32
N GLY A 47 -8.75 -4.30 1.10
CA GLY A 47 -9.73 -5.35 1.31
C GLY A 47 -9.62 -6.50 0.30
N PRO A 48 -10.13 -7.69 0.65
CA PRO A 48 -10.14 -8.83 -0.26
C PRO A 48 -10.98 -8.52 -1.50
N SER A 49 -10.56 -9.09 -2.64
CA SER A 49 -11.30 -8.97 -3.89
C SER A 49 -12.43 -10.00 -3.92
N THR A 50 -13.68 -9.58 -3.72
CA THR A 50 -14.86 -10.46 -3.88
C THR A 50 -15.27 -10.64 -5.35
N PHE A 51 -14.98 -9.68 -6.23
CA PHE A 51 -15.36 -9.74 -7.67
C PHE A 51 -14.34 -9.09 -8.63
N LYS A 52 -13.63 -8.04 -8.20
CA LYS A 52 -12.56 -7.38 -8.98
C LYS A 52 -11.47 -6.92 -8.04
N PHE A 53 -10.21 -7.11 -8.44
CA PHE A 53 -9.07 -6.61 -7.66
C PHE A 53 -9.16 -5.10 -7.52
N LYS A 54 -9.31 -4.63 -6.27
CA LYS A 54 -9.20 -3.20 -5.96
C LYS A 54 -7.77 -2.77 -6.20
N LYS A 55 -7.59 -1.81 -7.10
CA LYS A 55 -6.29 -1.23 -7.44
C LYS A 55 -6.21 0.15 -6.79
N LEU A 56 -5.22 0.34 -5.92
CA LEU A 56 -4.93 1.64 -5.32
C LEU A 56 -3.80 2.33 -6.06
N SER A 57 -3.92 3.64 -6.28
CA SER A 57 -2.79 4.41 -6.82
C SER A 57 -1.61 4.32 -5.86
N ALA A 58 -0.45 4.02 -6.40
CA ALA A 58 0.78 3.88 -5.65
C ALA A 58 1.94 4.52 -6.41
N TYR A 59 2.99 4.84 -5.67
CA TYR A 59 4.27 5.25 -6.19
C TYR A 59 5.32 4.24 -5.73
N ARG A 60 6.18 3.78 -6.64
CA ARG A 60 7.22 2.79 -6.33
C ARG A 60 8.60 3.31 -6.77
N CYS A 61 9.58 3.19 -5.90
CA CYS A 61 10.99 3.35 -6.28
C CYS A 61 11.53 2.00 -6.74
N GLU A 62 11.93 1.90 -8.01
CA GLU A 62 12.44 0.66 -8.58
C GLU A 62 13.72 0.18 -7.88
N ASP A 63 14.62 1.08 -7.49
CA ASP A 63 15.89 0.70 -6.88
C ASP A 63 15.77 0.34 -5.41
N CYS A 64 15.06 1.16 -4.62
CA CYS A 64 14.96 0.98 -3.17
C CYS A 64 13.89 -0.04 -2.76
N LYS A 65 13.05 -0.49 -3.70
CA LYS A 65 11.91 -1.40 -3.46
C LYS A 65 10.93 -0.88 -2.39
N ILE A 66 10.78 0.44 -2.33
CA ILE A 66 9.80 1.12 -1.46
C ILE A 66 8.59 1.48 -2.31
N ALA A 67 7.40 1.17 -1.83
CA ALA A 67 6.14 1.62 -2.39
C ALA A 67 5.35 2.44 -1.36
N ILE A 68 4.69 3.50 -1.81
CA ILE A 68 3.85 4.39 -0.99
C ILE A 68 2.49 4.49 -1.67
N PHE A 69 1.42 4.36 -0.91
CA PHE A 69 0.05 4.44 -1.40
C PHE A 69 -0.88 5.02 -0.32
N GLU A 70 -1.91 5.74 -0.74
CA GLU A 70 -3.02 6.18 0.12
C GLU A 70 -4.12 5.12 0.10
N TYR A 71 -4.50 4.58 1.26
CA TYR A 71 -5.46 3.47 1.35
C TYR A 71 -6.91 3.88 1.69
N ASP A 72 -7.14 5.16 2.02
CA ASP A 72 -8.47 5.76 2.21
C ASP A 72 -9.00 6.46 0.94
N ASN A 73 -8.48 6.12 -0.24
CA ASN A 73 -8.87 6.73 -1.51
C ASN A 73 -8.87 5.74 -2.68
N PRO A 74 -9.70 4.68 -2.63
CA PRO A 74 -9.82 3.73 -3.73
C PRO A 74 -10.38 4.42 -4.99
N ILE A 75 -9.88 4.01 -6.15
CA ILE A 75 -10.40 4.41 -7.47
C ILE A 75 -11.57 3.53 -7.86
#